data_AF-A0A735PXY1-F1
#
_entry.id   AF-A0A735PXY1-F1
#
_cell.length_a   1.000
_cell.length_b   1.000
_cell.length_c   1.000
_cell.angle_alpha   90.00
_cell.angle_beta   90.00
_cell.angle_gamma   90.00
#
_symmetry.space_group_name_H-M   'P 1'
#
loop_
_entity.id
_entity.type
_entity.pdbx_description
1 polymer ?
#
loop_
_entity_poly.entity_id
_entity_poly.type
_entity_poly.pdbx_seq_one_letter_code
_entity_poly.pdbx_strand_id
1 'polypeptide(L)' 'MFVELVYDKRNVVGLPRAKDITLNELTKRVHRIFPDADARVKPMQANGLNSDASKSDREKLNRMLEEMFEEADM' A
#
# COMPACT_ATOMS: atom_id res chain seq x y z
N MET A 1 2.72 10.98 -9.27
CA MET A 1 3.50 10.42 -8.14
C MET A 1 3.46 8.91 -8.24
N PHE A 2 4.50 8.22 -7.78
CA PHE A 2 4.44 6.78 -7.56
C PHE A 2 4.22 6.49 -6.07
N VAL A 3 3.55 5.37 -5.78
CA VAL A 3 3.34 4.85 -4.44
C VAL A 3 3.64 3.36 -4.48
N GLU A 4 4.73 2.93 -3.87
CA GLU A 4 5.12 1.52 -3.77
C GLU A 4 5.01 1.05 -2.31
N LEU A 5 4.06 0.14 -2.06
CA LEU A 5 3.94 -0.56 -0.79
C LEU A 5 4.89 -1.76 -0.78
N VAL A 6 5.87 -1.71 0.11
CA VAL A 6 6.73 -2.83 0.46
C VAL A 6 6.08 -3.55 1.63
N TYR A 7 5.72 -4.82 1.46
CA TYR A 7 5.13 -5.62 2.53
C TYR A 7 5.99 -6.83 2.86
N ASP A 8 5.98 -7.24 4.14
CA ASP A 8 6.66 -8.44 4.57
C ASP A 8 5.94 -9.67 4.02
N LYS A 9 6.60 -10.36 3.08
CA LYS A 9 6.07 -11.54 2.42
C LYS A 9 5.73 -12.67 3.39
N ARG A 10 6.32 -12.68 4.59
CA ARG A 10 6.04 -13.66 5.65
C ARG A 10 4.63 -13.53 6.21
N ASN A 11 4.05 -12.31 6.18
CA ASN A 11 2.72 -12.04 6.71
C ASN A 11 1.60 -12.60 5.82
N VAL A 12 1.89 -12.85 4.55
CA VAL A 12 0.91 -13.34 3.56
C VAL A 12 1.22 -14.77 3.08
N VAL A 13 2.08 -15.49 3.81
CA VAL A 13 2.36 -16.90 3.52
C VAL A 13 1.08 -17.70 3.65
N GLY A 14 0.70 -18.42 2.59
CA GLY A 14 -0.53 -19.20 2.54
C GLY A 14 -1.74 -18.45 1.97
N LEU A 15 -1.63 -17.15 1.68
CA LEU A 15 -2.66 -16.39 0.96
C LEU A 15 -2.41 -16.47 -0.55
N PRO A 16 -3.22 -17.26 -1.31
CA PRO A 16 -3.11 -17.28 -2.76
C PRO A 16 -3.44 -15.89 -3.31
N ARG A 17 -2.69 -15.45 -4.33
CA ARG A 17 -2.88 -14.15 -5.00
C ARG A 17 -2.74 -12.93 -4.07
N ALA A 18 -2.03 -13.06 -2.94
CA ALA A 18 -1.81 -11.96 -2.00
C ALA A 18 -1.33 -10.67 -2.69
N LYS A 19 -0.38 -10.80 -3.63
CA LYS A 19 0.12 -9.65 -4.41
C LYS A 19 -0.99 -8.91 -5.15
N ASP A 20 -1.87 -9.62 -5.85
CA ASP A 20 -2.94 -9.01 -6.64
C ASP A 20 -3.98 -8.35 -5.74
N ILE A 21 -4.32 -9.00 -4.63
CA ILE A 21 -5.28 -8.48 -3.64
C ILE A 21 -4.74 -7.18 -3.03
N THR A 22 -3.49 -7.20 -2.54
CA THR A 22 -2.85 -6.03 -1.95
C THR A 22 -2.71 -4.90 -2.97
N LEU A 23 -2.32 -5.21 -4.22
CA LEU A 23 -2.21 -4.21 -5.27
C LEU A 23 -3.56 -3.58 -5.59
N ASN A 24 -4.62 -4.38 -5.72
CA ASN A 24 -5.95 -3.89 -6.04
C ASN A 24 -6.49 -2.96 -4.94
N GLU A 25 -6.32 -3.35 -3.67
CA GLU A 25 -6.78 -2.52 -2.54
C GLU A 25 -5.96 -1.23 -2.40
N LEU A 26 -4.63 -1.33 -2.51
CA LEU A 26 -3.76 -0.14 -2.52
C LEU A 26 -4.15 0.82 -3.64
N THR A 27 -4.32 0.31 -4.87
CA THR A 27 -4.68 1.12 -6.04
C THR A 27 -6.00 1.84 -5.80
N LYS A 28 -7.02 1.13 -5.31
CA LYS A 28 -8.34 1.69 -5.01
C LYS A 28 -8.27 2.83 -4.01
N ARG A 29 -7.49 2.70 -2.93
CA ARG A 29 -7.38 3.75 -1.90
C ARG A 29 -6.49 4.91 -2.33
N VAL A 30 -5.36 4.62 -2.97
CA VAL A 30 -4.45 5.65 -3.49
C VAL A 30 -5.18 6.52 -4.51
N HIS A 31 -5.92 5.94 -5.46
CA HIS A 31 -6.64 6.69 -6.50
C HIS A 31 -7.81 7.53 -5.97
N ARG A 32 -8.35 7.22 -4.78
CA ARG A 32 -9.33 8.11 -4.12
C ARG A 32 -8.73 9.45 -3.69
N ILE A 33 -7.44 9.46 -3.35
CA ILE A 33 -6.72 10.66 -2.87
C ILE A 33 -5.94 11.30 -4.03
N PHE A 34 -5.31 10.48 -4.86
CA PHE A 34 -4.43 10.85 -5.95
C PHE A 34 -4.78 10.03 -7.21
N PRO A 35 -5.76 10.49 -8.01
CA PRO A 35 -6.30 9.72 -9.15
C PRO A 35 -5.26 9.28 -10.18
N ASP A 36 -4.23 10.09 -10.39
CA ASP A 36 -3.18 9.85 -11.40
C ASP A 36 -1.92 9.17 -10.82
N ALA A 37 -1.98 8.65 -9.60
CA ALA A 37 -0.83 8.01 -8.98
C ALA A 37 -0.58 6.60 -9.54
N ASP A 38 0.70 6.25 -9.70
CA ASP A 38 1.11 4.89 -10.07
C ASP A 38 1.31 4.05 -8.80
N ALA A 39 0.40 3.11 -8.56
CA ALA A 39 0.41 2.24 -7.39
C ALA A 39 1.12 0.91 -7.68
N ARG A 40 2.04 0.52 -6.80
CA ARG A 40 2.88 -0.67 -6.95
C ARG A 40 2.99 -1.41 -5.62
N VAL A 41 3.25 -2.72 -5.69
CA VAL A 41 3.50 -3.53 -4.50
C VAL A 41 4.74 -4.40 -4.68
N LYS A 42 5.53 -4.54 -3.62
CA LYS A 42 6.77 -5.32 -3.61
C LYS A 42 6.87 -6.22 -2.38
N PRO A 43 6.89 -7.55 -2.53
CA PRO A 43 7.12 -8.46 -1.41
C PRO A 43 8.59 -8.44 -0.97
N MET A 44 8.86 -8.10 0.28
CA MET A 44 10.21 -8.07 0.89
C MET A 44 10.20 -8.74 2.27
N GLN A 45 11.29 -8.64 3.04
CA GLN A 45 11.36 -9.06 4.46
C GLN A 45 11.27 -7.84 5.41
N ALA A 46 10.48 -6.84 5.01
CA ALA A 46 10.23 -5.62 5.77
C ALA A 46 8.94 -4.94 5.27
N ASN A 47 8.35 -4.09 6.10
CA ASN A 47 7.24 -3.21 5.71
C ASN A 47 7.78 -1.80 5.41
N GLY A 48 7.20 -1.11 4.42
CA GLY A 48 7.56 0.27 4.10
C GLY A 48 6.75 0.86 2.97
N LEU A 49 6.80 2.20 2.85
CA LEU A 49 6.17 2.96 1.77
C LEU A 49 7.22 3.80 1.05
N ASN A 50 7.39 3.56 -0.25
CA ASN A 50 8.25 4.36 -1.13
C ASN A 50 7.38 5.26 -2.01
N SER A 51 7.72 6.54 -2.11
CA SER A 51 6.99 7.50 -2.94
C SER A 51 7.86 8.74 -3.21
N ASP A 52 7.64 9.40 -4.35
CA ASP A 52 8.13 10.74 -4.70
C ASP A 52 7.19 11.86 -4.22
N ALA A 53 6.19 11.53 -3.39
CA ALA A 53 5.26 12.49 -2.82
C ALA A 53 5.94 13.52 -1.90
N SER A 54 5.32 14.70 -1.82
CA SER A 54 5.70 15.74 -0.85
C SER A 54 5.53 15.23 0.60
N LYS A 55 6.15 15.91 1.58
CA LYS A 55 6.00 15.54 3.00
C LYS A 55 4.53 15.46 3.42
N SER A 56 3.72 16.45 3.05
CA SER A 56 2.29 16.50 3.38
C SER A 56 1.48 15.40 2.71
N ASP A 57 1.83 15.03 1.48
CA ASP A 57 1.13 13.96 0.77
C ASP A 57 1.54 12.59 1.31
N ARG A 58 2.80 12.42 1.73
CA ARG A 58 3.28 11.22 2.41
C ARG A 58 2.54 10.98 3.74
N GLU A 59 2.23 12.02 4.50
CA GLU A 59 1.42 11.90 5.72
C GLU A 59 0.01 11.40 5.42
N LYS A 60 -0.64 11.90 4.35
CA LYS A 60 -1.95 11.39 3.90
C LYS A 60 -1.87 9.91 3.49
N LEU A 61 -0.82 9.52 2.78
CA LEU A 61 -0.61 8.13 2.37
C LEU A 61 -0.41 7.19 3.57
N ASN A 62 0.38 7.61 4.56
CA ASN A 62 0.61 6.82 5.78
C ASN A 62 -0.70 6.61 6.55
N ARG A 63 -1.49 7.68 6.75
CA ARG A 63 -2.80 7.58 7.42
C ARG A 63 -3.75 6.64 6.68
N MET A 64 -3.81 6.74 5.35
CA MET A 64 -4.62 5.86 4.52
C MET A 64 -4.19 4.38 4.65
N LEU A 65 -2.88 4.12 4.72
CA LEU A 65 -2.35 2.77 4.92
C LEU A 65 -2.69 2.23 6.31
N GLU A 66 -2.56 3.03 7.36
CA GLU A 66 -2.97 2.64 8.72
C GLU A 66 -4.44 2.22 8.75
N GLU A 67 -5.33 3.04 8.21
CA GLU A 67 -6.76 2.72 8.08
C GLU A 67 -7.00 1.43 7.27
N MET A 68 -6.23 1.20 6.19
CA MET A 68 -6.32 -0.02 5.38
C MET A 68 -5.98 -1.29 6.15
N PHE A 69 -4.97 -1.25 7.02
CA PHE A 69 -4.57 -2.42 7.82
C PHE A 69 -5.50 -2.63 9.02
N GLU A 70 -5.95 -1.56 9.70
CA GLU A 70 -6.94 -1.66 10.78
C GLU A 70 -8.26 -2.28 10.30
N GLU A 71 -8.72 -1.92 9.09
CA GLU A 71 -9.91 -2.51 8.48
C GLU A 71 -9.74 -3.99 8.09
N ALA A 72 -8.50 -4.43 7.83
CA ALA A 72 -8.23 -5.81 7.42
C ALA A 72 -8.18 -6.79 8.60
N ASP A 73 -7.93 -6.30 9.82
CA ASP A 73 -7.90 -7.09 11.06
C ASP A 73 -9.28 -7.19 11.75
N MET A 74 -10.32 -6.51 11.23
CA MET A 74 -11.73 -6.59 11.68
C MET A 74 -12.55 -7.61 10.88
#